data_AF-A0A5K1JBB3-F1
#
_entry.id   AF-A0A5K1JBB3-F1
#
_cell.length_a   1.000
_cell.length_b   1.000
_cell.length_c   1.000
_cell.angle_alpha   90.00
_cell.angle_beta   90.00
_cell.angle_gamma   90.00
#
_symmetry.space_group_name_H-M   'P 1'
#
loop_
_entity.id
_entity.type
_entity.pdbx_description
1 polymer ?
#
loop_
_entity_poly.entity_id
_entity_poly.type
_entity_poly.pdbx_seq_one_letter_code
_entity_poly.pdbx_strand_id
1 'polypeptide(L)'
;MTARGVAKQPYHVLVDGNHGYNPRRDIHAVACYHPLPPRSLIKIDKGFWVTSPELTFIQICADEDLSDFDIICLGYELCGTYVLDDSWDGLTCIDEPLTSTEKIGRLINSIHRVPGIKRARNLIKHVHDLSNSPMETILAMLVSLPTTKGGLSLGPISLNHPVATPVGQRRVDIGFPRQRVGLEYQGKEFHSIEAVGRDARRQNKIVGSGFTILNVWYEDLIDEHLFQQLVTDLFRALGIRKRIRVTGYHTLQKLLRMQLMPAIKAYGSNEF
;
A
#
# COMPACT_ATOMS: atom_id res chain seq x y z
N MET A 1 27.23 6.96 -7.86
CA MET A 1 26.49 7.50 -6.70
C MET A 1 27.18 8.77 -6.22
N THR A 2 26.44 9.83 -5.95
CA THR A 2 27.01 10.99 -5.25
C THR A 2 27.42 10.57 -3.83
N ALA A 3 28.32 11.33 -3.18
CA ALA A 3 28.72 11.09 -1.78
C ALA A 3 27.55 11.13 -0.77
N ARG A 4 26.34 11.47 -1.22
CA ARG A 4 25.10 11.57 -0.44
C ARG A 4 24.05 10.53 -0.85
N GLY A 5 24.42 9.52 -1.63
CA GLY A 5 23.53 8.40 -2.01
C GLY A 5 22.58 8.68 -3.18
N VAL A 6 22.65 9.86 -3.82
CA VAL A 6 21.82 10.15 -5.00
C VAL A 6 22.38 9.40 -6.21
N ALA A 7 21.59 8.48 -6.77
CA ALA A 7 22.07 7.48 -7.72
C ALA A 7 21.70 7.76 -9.19
N LYS A 8 20.61 8.49 -9.46
CA LYS A 8 20.08 8.70 -10.81
C LYS A 8 19.77 10.18 -11.08
N GLN A 9 19.93 10.58 -12.35
CA GLN A 9 19.54 11.89 -12.88
C GLN A 9 18.21 11.79 -13.66
N PRO A 10 17.43 12.89 -13.78
CA PRO A 10 17.70 14.22 -13.21
C PRO A 10 17.55 14.24 -11.68
N TYR A 11 18.30 15.11 -11.01
CA TYR A 11 18.19 15.30 -9.56
C TYR A 11 16.96 16.15 -9.25
N HIS A 12 16.06 15.63 -8.40
CA HIS A 12 14.90 16.39 -7.94
C HIS A 12 15.34 17.30 -6.79
N VAL A 13 15.26 18.62 -7.01
CA VAL A 13 15.71 19.62 -6.03
C VAL A 13 14.57 20.56 -5.68
N LEU A 14 14.30 20.68 -4.39
CA LEU A 14 13.35 21.66 -3.88
C LEU A 14 14.01 23.04 -3.85
N VAL A 15 13.37 24.03 -4.46
CA VAL A 15 13.87 25.41 -4.56
C VAL A 15 12.85 26.41 -4.04
N ASP A 16 13.33 27.54 -3.52
CA ASP A 16 12.46 28.68 -3.23
C ASP A 16 12.11 29.39 -4.55
N GLY A 17 10.84 29.29 -4.94
CA GLY A 17 10.33 29.85 -6.19
C GLY A 17 10.36 31.38 -6.23
N ASN A 18 10.47 32.06 -5.08
CA ASN A 18 10.49 33.53 -5.02
C ASN A 18 11.87 34.12 -5.33
N HIS A 19 12.95 33.34 -5.22
CA HIS A 19 14.32 33.81 -5.38
C HIS A 19 14.92 33.49 -6.76
N GLY A 20 14.13 32.90 -7.66
CA GLY A 20 14.59 32.44 -8.96
C GLY A 20 15.59 31.28 -8.85
N TYR A 21 15.72 30.50 -9.91
CA TYR A 21 16.73 29.45 -10.01
C TYR A 21 17.16 29.30 -11.47
N ASN A 22 18.41 28.92 -11.68
CA ASN A 22 18.95 28.69 -13.02
C ASN A 22 18.57 27.28 -13.48
N PRO A 23 17.83 27.13 -14.60
CA PRO A 23 17.52 25.82 -15.15
C PRO A 23 18.80 25.07 -15.52
N ARG A 24 18.88 23.80 -15.14
CA ARG A 24 19.97 22.90 -15.54
C ARG A 24 19.38 21.59 -16.06
N ARG A 25 20.04 21.01 -17.06
CA ARG A 25 19.57 19.75 -17.70
C ARG A 25 19.60 18.56 -16.74
N ASP A 26 20.48 18.59 -15.74
CA ASP A 26 20.64 17.53 -14.74
C ASP A 26 19.77 17.73 -13.49
N ILE A 27 18.95 18.78 -13.42
CA ILE A 27 18.11 19.11 -12.27
C ILE A 27 16.65 19.26 -12.71
N HIS A 28 15.78 18.53 -12.03
CA HIS A 28 14.35 18.80 -12.02
C HIS A 28 14.01 19.64 -10.79
N ALA A 29 13.78 20.93 -10.99
CA ALA A 29 13.50 21.87 -9.91
C ALA A 29 12.01 21.85 -9.54
N VAL A 30 11.72 21.55 -8.27
CA VAL A 30 10.37 21.66 -7.70
C VAL A 30 10.31 22.96 -6.91
N ALA A 31 9.65 23.98 -7.47
CA ALA A 31 9.56 25.29 -6.84
C ALA A 31 8.47 25.34 -5.76
N CYS A 32 8.84 25.77 -4.56
CA CYS A 32 7.90 26.14 -3.50
C CYS A 32 7.84 27.65 -3.35
N TYR A 33 6.64 28.22 -3.48
CA TYR A 33 6.41 29.68 -3.41
C TYR A 33 5.95 30.16 -2.03
N HIS A 34 5.67 29.22 -1.12
CA HIS A 34 5.18 29.51 0.23
C HIS A 34 6.07 28.84 1.27
N PRO A 35 6.19 29.42 2.47
CA PRO A 35 6.94 28.81 3.56
C PRO A 35 6.44 27.39 3.85
N LEU A 36 7.39 26.46 3.99
CA LEU A 36 7.08 25.09 4.35
C LEU A 36 6.76 25.01 5.85
N PRO A 37 5.74 24.24 6.26
CA PRO A 37 5.50 23.96 7.67
C PRO A 37 6.73 23.34 8.36
N PRO A 38 6.89 23.51 9.68
CA PRO A 38 7.94 22.84 10.43
C PRO A 38 7.98 21.34 10.15
N ARG A 39 9.19 20.75 10.16
CA ARG A 39 9.43 19.31 9.88
C ARG A 39 9.12 18.86 8.45
N SER A 40 8.81 19.78 7.53
CA SER A 40 8.68 19.45 6.11
C SER A 40 10.00 19.00 5.47
N LEU A 41 11.13 19.41 6.05
CA LEU A 41 12.48 19.06 5.63
C LEU A 41 13.24 18.40 6.79
N ILE A 42 14.09 17.43 6.45
CA ILE A 42 14.98 16.71 7.36
C ILE A 42 16.41 17.09 7.03
N LYS A 43 17.17 17.53 8.05
CA LYS A 43 18.58 17.85 7.92
C LYS A 43 19.40 16.56 8.03
N ILE A 44 20.15 16.24 6.98
CA ILE A 44 21.08 15.11 6.97
C ILE A 44 22.47 15.56 7.40
N ASP A 45 22.92 16.75 6.96
CA ASP A 45 24.21 17.35 7.36
C ASP A 45 24.19 18.88 7.14
N LYS A 46 25.30 19.58 7.42
CA LYS A 46 25.49 21.05 7.39
C LYS A 46 24.95 21.72 6.13
N GLY A 47 25.01 21.08 4.98
CA GLY A 47 24.52 21.62 3.70
C GLY A 47 23.58 20.69 2.93
N PHE A 48 23.09 19.61 3.54
CA PHE A 48 22.27 18.62 2.85
C PHE A 48 20.96 18.39 3.60
N TRP A 49 19.86 18.72 2.93
CA TRP A 49 18.50 18.58 3.41
C TRP A 49 17.73 17.71 2.42
N VAL A 50 16.83 16.90 2.95
CA VAL A 50 15.89 16.10 2.17
C VAL A 50 14.47 16.45 2.59
N THR A 51 13.51 16.17 1.73
CA THR A 51 12.10 16.28 2.08
C THR A 51 11.72 15.20 3.10
N SER A 52 10.89 15.56 4.06
CA SER A 52 10.25 14.59 4.95
C SER A 52 9.41 13.58 4.14
N PRO A 53 9.22 12.33 4.61
CA PRO A 53 8.34 11.36 3.94
C PRO A 53 6.95 11.93 3.62
N GLU A 54 6.41 12.76 4.51
CA GLU A 54 5.11 13.41 4.34
C GLU A 54 5.12 14.42 3.20
N LEU A 55 6.15 15.27 3.11
CA LEU A 55 6.27 16.23 2.00
C LEU A 55 6.55 15.50 0.68
N THR A 56 7.40 14.46 0.72
CA THR A 56 7.70 13.61 -0.44
C THR A 56 6.42 13.01 -1.02
N PHE A 57 5.55 12.42 -0.20
CA PHE A 57 4.26 11.88 -0.65
C PHE A 57 3.41 12.94 -1.37
N ILE A 58 3.31 14.15 -0.82
CA ILE A 58 2.56 15.25 -1.44
C ILE A 58 3.17 15.65 -2.80
N GLN A 59 4.49 15.72 -2.89
CA GLN A 59 5.18 16.10 -4.13
C GLN A 59 5.10 15.01 -5.21
N ILE A 60 5.21 13.72 -4.83
CA ILE A 60 4.98 12.58 -5.72
C ILE A 60 3.55 12.63 -6.29
N CYS A 61 2.56 13.09 -5.51
CA CYS A 61 1.20 13.28 -6.01
C CYS A 61 1.07 14.36 -7.11
N ALA A 62 2.11 15.16 -7.36
CA ALA A 62 2.15 16.11 -8.46
C ALA A 62 2.63 15.49 -9.78
N ASP A 63 3.17 14.28 -9.73
CA ASP A 63 3.64 13.56 -10.91
C ASP A 63 2.45 12.99 -11.70
N GLU A 64 2.31 13.43 -12.94
CA GLU A 64 1.21 13.02 -13.83
C GLU A 64 1.47 11.66 -14.50
N ASP A 65 2.73 11.19 -14.53
CA ASP A 65 3.08 9.89 -15.10
C ASP A 65 2.73 8.73 -14.17
N LEU A 66 2.58 9.01 -12.86
CA LEU A 66 2.17 8.03 -11.86
C LEU A 66 0.65 7.91 -11.81
N SER A 67 0.13 6.68 -11.84
CA SER A 67 -1.29 6.42 -11.63
C SER A 67 -1.69 6.66 -10.17
N ASP A 68 -3.00 6.81 -9.92
CA ASP A 68 -3.51 6.87 -8.54
C ASP A 68 -3.14 5.60 -7.74
N PHE A 69 -3.03 4.45 -8.41
CA PHE A 69 -2.69 3.19 -7.75
C PHE A 69 -1.22 3.15 -7.34
N ASP A 70 -0.31 3.63 -8.19
CA ASP A 70 1.12 3.70 -7.88
C ASP A 70 1.37 4.57 -6.66
N ILE A 71 0.70 5.73 -6.60
CA ILE A 71 0.82 6.65 -5.46
C ILE A 71 0.24 6.04 -4.19
N ILE A 72 -0.87 5.30 -4.27
CA ILE A 72 -1.42 4.59 -3.11
C ILE A 72 -0.40 3.54 -2.63
N CYS A 73 0.19 2.74 -3.53
CA CYS A 73 1.24 1.77 -3.19
C CYS A 73 2.44 2.43 -2.49
N LEU A 74 2.93 3.56 -3.01
CA LEU A 74 4.00 4.34 -2.37
C LEU A 74 3.57 4.86 -0.99
N GLY A 75 2.30 5.26 -0.84
CA GLY A 75 1.74 5.62 0.46
C GLY A 75 1.79 4.47 1.47
N TYR A 76 1.46 3.25 1.04
CA TYR A 76 1.58 2.04 1.87
C TYR A 76 3.03 1.75 2.24
N GLU A 77 3.97 1.84 1.31
CA GLU A 77 5.39 1.63 1.61
C GLU A 77 5.90 2.66 2.64
N LEU A 78 5.56 3.94 2.48
CA LEU A 78 5.94 4.99 3.43
C LEU A 78 5.33 4.80 4.84
N CYS A 79 4.13 4.21 4.92
CA CYS A 79 3.38 4.00 6.16
C CYS A 79 3.48 2.55 6.68
N GLY A 80 4.22 1.70 5.98
CA GLY A 80 4.36 0.28 6.23
C GLY A 80 5.72 -0.07 6.79
N THR A 81 5.91 -1.36 7.05
CA THR A 81 7.13 -1.94 7.64
C THR A 81 7.95 -2.69 6.60
N TYR A 82 7.85 -2.30 5.32
CA TYR A 82 8.69 -2.80 4.23
C TYR A 82 9.18 -1.65 3.34
N VAL A 83 10.32 -1.86 2.69
CA VAL A 83 10.91 -0.95 1.69
C VAL A 83 11.33 -1.77 0.48
N LEU A 84 11.02 -1.30 -0.74
CA LEU A 84 11.51 -1.93 -1.96
C LEU A 84 12.95 -1.51 -2.23
N ASP A 85 13.83 -2.47 -2.46
CA ASP A 85 15.26 -2.22 -2.68
C ASP A 85 15.92 -3.25 -3.62
N ASP A 86 17.24 -3.15 -3.77
CA ASP A 86 18.03 -4.03 -4.65
C ASP A 86 18.52 -5.32 -3.92
N SER A 87 17.87 -5.72 -2.83
CA SER A 87 18.14 -7.00 -2.15
C SER A 87 17.77 -8.20 -3.04
N TRP A 88 18.18 -9.40 -2.64
CA TRP A 88 17.97 -10.62 -3.44
C TRP A 88 16.48 -10.98 -3.57
N ASP A 89 15.69 -10.65 -2.57
CA ASP A 89 14.23 -10.78 -2.49
C ASP A 89 13.49 -9.53 -2.96
N GLY A 90 14.21 -8.43 -3.23
CA GLY A 90 13.68 -7.18 -3.78
C GLY A 90 12.96 -6.29 -2.77
N LEU A 91 13.06 -6.60 -1.48
CA LEU A 91 12.57 -5.75 -0.40
C LEU A 91 13.30 -6.01 0.93
N THR A 92 13.22 -5.04 1.84
CA THR A 92 13.68 -5.16 3.22
C THR A 92 12.54 -4.83 4.18
N CYS A 93 12.30 -5.69 5.17
CA CYS A 93 11.41 -5.39 6.30
C CYS A 93 12.12 -4.47 7.31
N ILE A 94 11.40 -3.47 7.80
CA ILE A 94 11.89 -2.49 8.78
C ILE A 94 11.02 -2.49 10.03
N ASP A 95 11.62 -2.23 11.20
CA ASP A 95 10.91 -2.30 12.49
C ASP A 95 9.83 -1.22 12.66
N GLU A 96 10.05 -0.04 12.07
CA GLU A 96 9.16 1.11 12.18
C GLU A 96 8.94 1.78 10.83
N PRO A 97 7.70 2.23 10.51
CA PRO A 97 7.41 2.91 9.27
C PRO A 97 8.06 4.30 9.21
N LEU A 98 8.41 4.76 8.01
CA LEU A 98 9.00 6.09 7.79
C LEU A 98 8.06 7.21 8.22
N THR A 99 6.74 7.01 8.03
CA THR A 99 5.70 7.92 8.49
C THR A 99 4.40 7.17 8.81
N SER A 100 3.27 7.86 8.84
CA SER A 100 1.94 7.30 9.05
C SER A 100 0.92 8.14 8.30
N THR A 101 -0.23 7.56 7.99
CA THR A 101 -1.38 8.26 7.41
C THR A 101 -1.78 9.50 8.22
N GLU A 102 -1.67 9.43 9.55
CA GLU A 102 -1.95 10.55 10.46
C GLU A 102 -0.94 11.71 10.27
N LYS A 103 0.37 11.41 10.24
CA LYS A 103 1.42 12.42 10.03
C LYS A 103 1.29 13.09 8.66
N ILE A 104 1.05 12.30 7.60
CA ILE A 104 0.80 12.82 6.24
C ILE A 104 -0.45 13.71 6.25
N GLY A 105 -1.55 13.26 6.88
CA GLY A 105 -2.79 14.02 7.00
C GLY A 105 -2.60 15.36 7.71
N ARG A 106 -1.82 15.40 8.80
CA ARG A 106 -1.46 16.64 9.49
C ARG A 106 -0.72 17.61 8.57
N LEU A 107 0.27 17.13 7.81
CA LEU A 107 0.99 18.00 6.87
C LEU A 107 0.05 18.55 5.78
N ILE A 108 -0.77 17.69 5.15
CA ILE A 108 -1.76 18.06 4.13
C ILE A 108 -2.72 19.18 4.61
N ASN A 109 -3.04 19.19 5.90
CA ASN A 109 -3.93 20.19 6.50
C ASN A 109 -3.22 21.50 6.83
N SER A 110 -1.90 21.46 7.06
CA SER A 110 -1.08 22.63 7.42
C SER A 110 -0.43 23.34 6.22
N ILE A 111 -0.21 22.61 5.13
CA ILE A 111 0.49 23.11 3.95
C ILE A 111 -0.48 23.69 2.92
N HIS A 112 -0.08 24.75 2.23
CA HIS A 112 -0.92 25.47 1.28
C HIS A 112 -0.21 25.67 -0.06
N ARG A 113 -0.97 25.54 -1.15
CA ARG A 113 -0.53 25.88 -2.53
C ARG A 113 0.75 25.15 -2.97
N VAL A 114 0.88 23.88 -2.57
CA VAL A 114 1.92 22.97 -3.06
C VAL A 114 1.34 22.08 -4.16
N PRO A 115 2.07 21.84 -5.27
CA PRO A 115 1.67 20.88 -6.29
C PRO A 115 1.31 19.51 -5.68
N GLY A 116 0.34 18.81 -6.26
CA GLY A 116 -0.08 17.47 -5.79
C GLY A 116 -0.98 17.47 -4.54
N ILE A 117 -1.09 18.56 -3.76
CA ILE A 117 -1.83 18.56 -2.48
C ILE A 117 -3.29 18.11 -2.57
N LYS A 118 -4.00 18.47 -3.66
CA LYS A 118 -5.40 18.06 -3.85
C LYS A 118 -5.50 16.54 -4.07
N ARG A 119 -4.59 15.99 -4.87
CA ARG A 119 -4.50 14.56 -5.16
C ARG A 119 -4.07 13.78 -3.92
N ALA A 120 -3.05 14.26 -3.20
CA ALA A 120 -2.61 13.70 -1.92
C ALA A 120 -3.75 13.59 -0.90
N ARG A 121 -4.53 14.68 -0.73
CA ARG A 121 -5.71 14.68 0.17
C ARG A 121 -6.76 13.64 -0.22
N ASN A 122 -6.89 13.33 -1.50
CA ASN A 122 -7.82 12.32 -1.97
C ASN A 122 -7.28 10.90 -1.75
N LEU A 123 -6.02 10.66 -2.13
CA LEU A 123 -5.42 9.33 -2.17
C LEU A 123 -5.03 8.79 -0.79
N ILE A 124 -4.63 9.66 0.15
CA ILE A 124 -4.24 9.22 1.50
C ILE A 124 -5.38 8.49 2.25
N LYS A 125 -6.64 8.72 1.85
CA LYS A 125 -7.82 8.02 2.39
C LYS A 125 -7.89 6.54 2.04
N HIS A 126 -7.03 6.08 1.14
CA HIS A 126 -6.98 4.72 0.62
C HIS A 126 -5.73 3.95 1.08
N VAL A 127 -4.89 4.60 1.89
CA VAL A 127 -3.69 4.02 2.49
C VAL A 127 -4.03 3.63 3.93
N HIS A 128 -3.54 2.47 4.36
CA HIS A 128 -3.62 2.01 5.74
C HIS A 128 -2.20 1.76 6.26
N ASP A 129 -1.96 2.14 7.52
CA ASP A 129 -0.65 1.96 8.16
C ASP A 129 -0.32 0.48 8.37
N LEU A 130 0.97 0.17 8.47
CA LEU A 130 1.51 -1.13 8.91
C LEU A 130 1.36 -2.29 7.92
N SER A 131 1.26 -2.03 6.62
CA SER A 131 1.50 -3.10 5.63
C SER A 131 2.93 -3.61 5.78
N ASN A 132 3.12 -4.92 5.81
CA ASN A 132 4.43 -5.54 5.98
C ASN A 132 4.99 -6.16 4.68
N SER A 133 4.24 -6.13 3.58
CA SER A 133 4.77 -6.52 2.26
C SER A 133 4.00 -5.89 1.10
N PRO A 134 4.56 -5.86 -0.12
CA PRO A 134 3.84 -5.44 -1.31
C PRO A 134 2.57 -6.26 -1.57
N MET A 135 2.58 -7.55 -1.22
CA MET A 135 1.41 -8.42 -1.42
C MET A 135 0.28 -8.09 -0.44
N GLU A 136 0.61 -7.72 0.80
CA GLU A 136 -0.37 -7.18 1.74
C GLU A 136 -0.96 -5.85 1.26
N THR A 137 -0.14 -4.94 0.74
CA THR A 137 -0.59 -3.69 0.11
C THR A 137 -1.58 -3.95 -1.02
N ILE A 138 -1.26 -4.87 -1.92
CA ILE A 138 -2.13 -5.25 -3.04
C ILE A 138 -3.45 -5.82 -2.52
N LEU A 139 -3.39 -6.74 -1.56
CA LEU A 139 -4.58 -7.36 -1.00
C LEU A 139 -5.45 -6.31 -0.28
N ALA A 140 -4.83 -5.38 0.46
CA ALA A 140 -5.50 -4.26 1.10
C ALA A 140 -6.23 -3.39 0.08
N MET A 141 -5.58 -3.05 -1.03
CA MET A 141 -6.20 -2.27 -2.11
C MET A 141 -7.36 -3.01 -2.77
N LEU A 142 -7.22 -4.30 -3.05
CA LEU A 142 -8.29 -5.11 -3.64
C LEU A 142 -9.54 -5.13 -2.75
N VAL A 143 -9.37 -5.28 -1.44
CA VAL A 143 -10.51 -5.37 -0.51
C VAL A 143 -11.06 -4.00 -0.10
N SER A 144 -10.21 -3.00 0.13
CA SER A 144 -10.63 -1.74 0.76
C SER A 144 -10.99 -0.63 -0.22
N LEU A 145 -10.43 -0.65 -1.44
CA LEU A 145 -10.69 0.44 -2.38
C LEU A 145 -12.19 0.56 -2.72
N PRO A 146 -12.66 1.79 -2.98
CA PRO A 146 -14.04 2.01 -3.43
C PRO A 146 -14.39 1.15 -4.65
N THR A 147 -15.65 0.73 -4.77
CA THR A 147 -16.15 0.02 -5.95
C THR A 147 -16.07 0.88 -7.21
N THR A 148 -16.04 2.20 -7.07
CA THR A 148 -15.77 3.16 -8.16
C THR A 148 -14.32 3.15 -8.65
N LYS A 149 -13.41 2.54 -7.88
CA LYS A 149 -12.00 2.27 -8.26
C LYS A 149 -11.74 0.77 -8.49
N GLY A 150 -12.79 -0.06 -8.55
CA GLY A 150 -12.69 -1.50 -8.80
C GLY A 150 -12.48 -2.39 -7.57
N GLY A 151 -12.28 -1.82 -6.38
CA GLY A 151 -12.14 -2.58 -5.13
C GLY A 151 -13.47 -3.11 -4.58
N LEU A 152 -13.45 -3.75 -3.41
CA LEU A 152 -14.64 -4.34 -2.79
C LEU A 152 -15.36 -3.39 -1.81
N SER A 153 -14.78 -2.23 -1.48
CA SER A 153 -15.29 -1.30 -0.45
C SER A 153 -15.52 -1.95 0.91
N LEU A 154 -14.67 -2.90 1.26
CA LEU A 154 -14.72 -3.59 2.55
C LEU A 154 -13.89 -2.85 3.57
N GLY A 155 -14.36 -2.86 4.81
CA GLY A 155 -13.63 -2.26 5.92
C GLY A 155 -14.53 -1.89 7.10
N PRO A 156 -13.99 -1.16 8.09
CA PRO A 156 -12.58 -0.76 8.17
C PRO A 156 -11.64 -1.97 8.26
N ILE A 157 -10.49 -1.88 7.59
CA ILE A 157 -9.41 -2.87 7.68
C ILE A 157 -8.30 -2.39 8.61
N SER A 158 -7.55 -3.33 9.17
CA SER A 158 -6.33 -3.11 9.94
C SER A 158 -5.25 -4.02 9.38
N LEU A 159 -4.12 -3.48 8.95
CA LEU A 159 -2.99 -4.30 8.52
C LEU A 159 -2.17 -4.77 9.71
N ASN A 160 -1.49 -5.91 9.54
CA ASN A 160 -0.66 -6.57 10.55
C ASN A 160 -1.37 -6.64 11.91
N HIS A 161 -2.67 -6.98 11.86
CA HIS A 161 -3.60 -6.78 12.97
C HIS A 161 -3.30 -7.77 14.10
N PRO A 162 -3.11 -7.31 15.34
CA PRO A 162 -2.85 -8.20 16.46
C PRO A 162 -4.10 -8.99 16.84
N VAL A 163 -3.97 -10.32 16.87
CA VAL A 163 -5.01 -11.25 17.31
C VAL A 163 -4.53 -11.98 18.55
N ALA A 164 -5.25 -11.83 19.65
CA ALA A 164 -4.99 -12.59 20.87
C ALA A 164 -5.37 -14.05 20.68
N THR A 165 -4.46 -14.97 20.98
CA THR A 165 -4.67 -16.42 20.90
C THR A 165 -4.31 -17.08 22.23
N PRO A 166 -4.78 -18.32 22.50
CA PRO A 166 -4.42 -19.04 23.72
C PRO A 166 -2.91 -19.27 23.91
N VAL A 167 -2.13 -19.22 22.82
CA VAL A 167 -0.67 -19.44 22.83
C VAL A 167 0.13 -18.15 22.70
N GLY A 168 -0.53 -16.99 22.83
CA GLY A 168 0.10 -15.66 22.73
C GLY A 168 -0.49 -14.79 21.62
N GLN A 169 0.08 -13.60 21.45
CA GLN A 169 -0.35 -12.65 20.42
C GLN A 169 0.21 -13.09 19.07
N ARG A 170 -0.68 -13.28 18.09
CA ARG A 170 -0.32 -13.45 16.68
C ARG A 170 -0.71 -12.20 15.91
N ARG A 171 -0.28 -12.11 14.65
CA ARG A 171 -0.73 -11.05 13.73
C ARG A 171 -1.33 -11.70 12.49
N VAL A 172 -2.33 -11.03 11.92
CA VAL A 172 -2.93 -11.41 10.64
C VAL A 172 -2.71 -10.26 9.67
N ASP A 173 -2.41 -10.58 8.42
CA ASP A 173 -2.00 -9.58 7.43
C ASP A 173 -3.07 -8.51 7.27
N ILE A 174 -4.33 -8.91 7.05
CA ILE A 174 -5.48 -7.98 7.01
C ILE A 174 -6.55 -8.44 7.99
N GLY A 175 -6.79 -7.64 9.02
CA GLY A 175 -7.90 -7.81 9.95
C GLY A 175 -9.14 -7.01 9.55
N PHE A 176 -10.31 -7.62 9.70
CA PHE A 176 -11.62 -6.99 9.80
C PHE A 176 -12.10 -7.09 11.25
N PRO A 177 -11.68 -6.18 12.15
CA PRO A 177 -11.79 -6.40 13.60
C PRO A 177 -13.24 -6.52 14.08
N ARG A 178 -14.17 -5.81 13.42
CA ARG A 178 -15.60 -5.85 13.77
C ARG A 178 -16.24 -7.21 13.48
N GLN A 179 -15.83 -7.85 12.40
CA GLN A 179 -16.35 -9.14 11.95
C GLN A 179 -15.55 -10.32 12.49
N ARG A 180 -14.38 -10.05 13.12
CA ARG A 180 -13.42 -11.08 13.54
C ARG A 180 -13.03 -12.00 12.38
N VAL A 181 -12.73 -11.39 11.24
CA VAL A 181 -12.21 -12.08 10.07
C VAL A 181 -10.79 -11.59 9.81
N GLY A 182 -9.88 -12.49 9.46
CA GLY A 182 -8.53 -12.16 9.01
C GLY A 182 -8.26 -12.75 7.63
N LEU A 183 -7.40 -12.09 6.87
CA LEU A 183 -6.80 -12.62 5.66
C LEU A 183 -5.31 -12.84 5.92
N GLU A 184 -4.78 -13.97 5.50
CA GLU A 184 -3.35 -14.28 5.49
C GLU A 184 -2.92 -14.63 4.07
N TYR A 185 -1.94 -13.92 3.54
CA TYR A 185 -1.32 -14.23 2.27
C TYR A 185 -0.34 -15.40 2.44
N GLN A 186 -0.27 -16.31 1.47
CA GLN A 186 0.51 -17.55 1.58
C GLN A 186 1.56 -17.74 0.46
N GLY A 187 1.81 -16.74 -0.38
CA GLY A 187 2.75 -16.88 -1.50
C GLY A 187 2.28 -17.87 -2.57
N LYS A 188 3.22 -18.42 -3.35
CA LYS A 188 2.98 -19.47 -4.36
C LYS A 188 3.01 -20.85 -3.73
N GLU A 189 2.03 -21.71 -4.04
CA GLU A 189 2.20 -23.14 -3.74
C GLU A 189 3.21 -23.76 -4.73
N PHE A 190 4.30 -24.34 -4.22
CA PHE A 190 5.10 -25.27 -5.01
C PHE A 190 4.27 -26.54 -5.28
N HIS A 191 3.97 -26.83 -6.54
CA HIS A 191 3.13 -27.96 -6.93
C HIS A 191 3.72 -29.31 -6.49
N SER A 192 3.18 -29.89 -5.41
CA SER A 192 3.21 -31.33 -5.18
C SER A 192 1.82 -31.85 -4.86
N ILE A 193 1.19 -32.55 -5.81
CA ILE A 193 0.12 -33.58 -5.73
C ILE A 193 -1.18 -33.28 -4.91
N GLU A 194 -1.23 -32.27 -4.05
CA GLU A 194 -2.33 -32.00 -3.11
C GLU A 194 -3.44 -31.08 -3.66
N ALA A 195 -3.61 -31.05 -4.99
CA ALA A 195 -4.65 -30.26 -5.66
C ALA A 195 -6.09 -30.62 -5.23
N VAL A 196 -6.29 -31.78 -4.59
CA VAL A 196 -7.59 -32.30 -4.12
C VAL A 196 -7.93 -31.82 -2.69
N GLY A 197 -6.97 -31.24 -1.95
CA GLY A 197 -7.17 -30.77 -0.55
C GLY A 197 -7.54 -29.29 -0.38
N ARG A 198 -7.61 -28.50 -1.46
CA ARG A 198 -7.73 -27.03 -1.39
C ARG A 198 -9.00 -26.52 -0.70
N ASP A 199 -10.13 -27.19 -0.87
CA ASP A 199 -11.38 -26.79 -0.19
C ASP A 199 -11.38 -27.11 1.30
N ALA A 200 -10.65 -28.15 1.74
CA ALA A 200 -10.52 -28.49 3.15
C ALA A 200 -9.53 -27.58 3.90
N ARG A 201 -8.52 -27.03 3.19
CA ARG A 201 -7.52 -26.09 3.74
C ARG A 201 -8.05 -24.67 3.98
N ARG A 202 -9.15 -24.28 3.34
CA ARG A 202 -9.75 -22.92 3.44
C ARG A 202 -10.38 -22.60 4.79
N GLN A 203 -10.36 -23.52 5.76
CA GLN A 203 -11.06 -23.36 7.02
C GLN A 203 -10.14 -23.48 8.23
N ASN A 204 -9.28 -22.48 8.40
CA ASN A 204 -8.52 -22.32 9.63
C ASN A 204 -9.17 -21.22 10.49
N LYS A 205 -9.88 -21.65 11.54
CA LYS A 205 -10.02 -20.79 12.71
C LYS A 205 -8.63 -20.72 13.34
N ILE A 206 -8.16 -19.55 13.74
CA ILE A 206 -7.15 -19.52 14.81
C ILE A 206 -7.88 -20.11 16.02
N VAL A 207 -7.63 -21.39 16.30
CA VAL A 207 -8.36 -22.14 17.31
C VAL A 207 -8.26 -21.40 18.64
N GLY A 208 -9.41 -20.97 19.17
CA GLY A 208 -9.52 -20.27 20.44
C GLY A 208 -9.46 -18.74 20.43
N SER A 209 -9.16 -18.06 19.30
CA SER A 209 -9.20 -16.58 19.25
C SER A 209 -10.57 -15.99 18.89
N GLY A 210 -11.44 -16.81 18.28
CA GLY A 210 -12.72 -16.36 17.73
C GLY A 210 -12.60 -15.62 16.40
N PHE A 211 -11.42 -15.59 15.77
CA PHE A 211 -11.24 -15.12 14.41
C PHE A 211 -11.41 -16.25 13.38
N THR A 212 -12.07 -15.93 12.27
CA THR A 212 -12.09 -16.76 11.06
C THR A 212 -10.99 -16.27 10.13
N ILE A 213 -10.00 -17.12 9.81
CA ILE A 213 -8.91 -16.75 8.90
C ILE A 213 -9.19 -17.37 7.52
N LEU A 214 -9.04 -16.55 6.49
CA LEU A 214 -9.02 -16.98 5.10
C LEU A 214 -7.61 -16.83 4.55
N ASN A 215 -7.06 -17.93 4.07
CA ASN A 215 -5.78 -17.92 3.39
C ASN A 215 -5.99 -17.48 1.94
N VAL A 216 -5.18 -16.54 1.49
CA VAL A 216 -5.17 -15.98 0.14
C VAL A 216 -3.89 -16.43 -0.55
N TRP A 217 -4.04 -17.29 -1.55
CA TRP A 217 -2.92 -17.81 -2.31
C TRP A 217 -2.60 -16.91 -3.49
N TYR A 218 -1.37 -16.98 -4.01
CA TYR A 218 -0.98 -16.29 -5.23
C TYR A 218 -1.95 -16.55 -6.39
N GLU A 219 -2.37 -17.80 -6.56
CA GLU A 219 -3.28 -18.24 -7.61
C GLU A 219 -4.67 -17.59 -7.49
N ASP A 220 -5.13 -17.31 -6.27
CA ASP A 220 -6.39 -16.60 -6.04
C ASP A 220 -6.35 -15.17 -6.59
N LEU A 221 -5.17 -14.57 -6.72
CA LEU A 221 -5.01 -13.20 -7.24
C LEU A 221 -4.77 -13.16 -8.75
N ILE A 222 -4.11 -14.18 -9.31
CA ILE A 222 -3.82 -14.28 -10.74
C ILE A 222 -5.02 -14.78 -11.54
N ASP A 223 -5.71 -15.82 -11.05
CA ASP A 223 -6.80 -16.43 -11.79
C ASP A 223 -8.12 -15.66 -11.56
N GLU A 224 -8.88 -15.42 -12.65
CA GLU A 224 -10.13 -14.65 -12.53
C GLU A 224 -11.19 -15.43 -11.75
N HIS A 225 -11.30 -16.74 -12.00
CA HIS A 225 -12.29 -17.58 -11.36
C HIS A 225 -12.00 -17.76 -9.87
N LEU A 226 -10.75 -18.07 -9.50
CA LEU A 226 -10.34 -18.21 -8.09
C LEU A 226 -10.51 -16.90 -7.33
N PHE A 227 -10.20 -15.75 -7.94
CA PHE A 227 -10.46 -14.46 -7.31
C PHE A 227 -11.94 -14.23 -7.00
N GLN A 228 -12.85 -14.58 -7.92
CA GLN A 228 -14.29 -14.45 -7.65
C GLN A 228 -14.78 -15.42 -6.57
N GLN A 229 -14.17 -16.60 -6.45
CA GLN A 229 -14.41 -17.51 -5.32
C GLN A 229 -13.94 -16.87 -4.01
N LEU A 230 -12.69 -16.39 -3.94
CA LEU A 230 -12.14 -15.68 -2.78
C LEU A 230 -13.04 -14.52 -2.36
N VAL A 231 -13.49 -13.69 -3.31
CA VAL A 231 -14.44 -12.60 -3.02
C VAL A 231 -15.72 -13.15 -2.39
N THR A 232 -16.29 -14.21 -2.96
CA THR A 232 -17.53 -14.81 -2.45
C THR A 232 -17.36 -15.36 -1.03
N ASP A 233 -16.24 -16.03 -0.77
CA ASP A 233 -15.91 -16.60 0.54
C ASP A 233 -15.63 -15.51 1.57
N LEU A 234 -14.96 -14.42 1.18
CA LEU A 234 -14.74 -13.26 2.03
C LEU A 234 -16.06 -12.59 2.44
N PHE A 235 -16.98 -12.33 1.50
CA PHE A 235 -18.30 -11.78 1.85
C PHE A 235 -19.08 -12.71 2.78
N ARG A 236 -18.99 -14.03 2.56
CA ARG A 236 -19.63 -15.04 3.44
C ARG A 236 -19.02 -15.01 4.84
N ALA A 237 -17.69 -15.02 4.96
CA ALA A 237 -16.97 -14.99 6.24
C ALA A 237 -17.26 -13.71 7.02
N LEU A 238 -17.35 -12.56 6.33
CA LEU A 238 -17.70 -11.27 6.93
C LEU A 238 -19.17 -11.17 7.34
N GLY A 239 -20.03 -12.12 6.94
CA GLY A 239 -21.46 -12.10 7.23
C GLY A 239 -22.21 -10.94 6.55
N ILE A 240 -21.66 -10.38 5.47
CA ILE A 240 -22.23 -9.23 4.76
C ILE A 240 -22.72 -9.64 3.38
N ARG A 241 -23.84 -9.06 2.95
CA ARG A 241 -24.39 -9.33 1.62
C ARG A 241 -23.63 -8.54 0.56
N LYS A 242 -23.05 -9.23 -0.44
CA LYS A 242 -22.44 -8.61 -1.63
C LYS A 242 -23.49 -7.80 -2.39
N ARG A 243 -23.38 -6.46 -2.31
CA ARG A 243 -24.30 -5.50 -2.96
C ARG A 243 -23.49 -4.41 -3.66
N ILE A 244 -22.97 -4.72 -4.84
CA ILE A 244 -22.21 -3.76 -5.64
C ILE A 244 -23.14 -3.20 -6.71
N ARG A 245 -23.40 -1.88 -6.65
CA ARG A 245 -24.35 -1.17 -7.53
C ARG A 245 -23.69 -0.27 -8.57
N VAL A 246 -22.36 -0.18 -8.55
CA VAL A 246 -21.62 0.66 -9.50
C VAL A 246 -21.77 0.09 -10.91
N THR A 247 -22.28 0.89 -11.82
CA THR A 247 -22.38 0.55 -13.24
C THR A 247 -20.98 0.28 -13.80
N GLY A 248 -20.81 -0.82 -14.54
CA GLY A 248 -19.51 -1.19 -15.11
C GLY A 248 -18.49 -1.69 -14.07
N TYR A 249 -18.93 -2.06 -12.86
CA TYR A 249 -18.04 -2.53 -11.79
C TYR A 249 -17.06 -3.61 -12.23
N HIS A 250 -17.52 -4.62 -12.98
CA HIS A 250 -16.63 -5.70 -13.44
C HIS A 250 -15.49 -5.20 -14.32
N THR A 251 -15.73 -4.18 -15.14
CA THR A 251 -14.68 -3.54 -15.95
C THR A 251 -13.71 -2.80 -15.05
N LEU A 252 -14.20 -2.03 -14.07
CA LEU A 252 -13.36 -1.33 -13.10
C LEU A 252 -12.50 -2.30 -12.28
N GLN A 253 -13.08 -3.42 -11.84
CA GLN A 253 -12.37 -4.46 -11.11
C GLN A 253 -11.27 -5.11 -11.96
N LYS A 254 -11.56 -5.40 -13.24
CA LYS A 254 -10.53 -5.89 -14.19
C LYS A 254 -9.41 -4.87 -14.38
N LEU A 255 -9.74 -3.58 -14.54
CA LEU A 255 -8.75 -2.52 -14.67
C LEU A 255 -7.87 -2.40 -13.42
N LEU A 256 -8.47 -2.43 -12.22
CA LEU A 256 -7.72 -2.45 -10.96
C LEU A 256 -6.75 -3.64 -10.93
N ARG A 257 -7.25 -4.85 -11.20
CA ARG A 257 -6.42 -6.05 -11.21
C ARG A 257 -5.31 -5.99 -12.25
N MET A 258 -5.58 -5.44 -13.45
CA MET A 258 -4.56 -5.25 -14.48
C MET A 258 -3.46 -4.28 -14.04
N GLN A 259 -3.81 -3.20 -13.34
CA GLN A 259 -2.85 -2.23 -12.80
C GLN A 259 -1.99 -2.85 -11.70
N LEU A 260 -2.57 -3.71 -10.85
CA LEU A 260 -1.84 -4.39 -9.77
C LEU A 260 -1.07 -5.64 -10.23
N MET A 261 -1.37 -6.18 -11.41
CA MET A 261 -0.80 -7.43 -11.93
C MET A 261 0.74 -7.44 -12.03
N PRO A 262 1.43 -6.36 -12.46
CA PRO A 262 2.89 -6.32 -12.46
C PRO A 262 3.47 -6.57 -11.06
N ALA A 263 2.91 -5.91 -10.04
CA ALA A 263 3.35 -6.07 -8.66
C ALA A 263 3.00 -7.47 -8.10
N ILE A 264 1.81 -8.00 -8.41
CA ILE A 264 1.44 -9.37 -8.03
C ILE A 264 2.47 -10.37 -8.58
N LYS A 265 2.86 -10.24 -9.85
CA LYS A 265 3.83 -11.16 -10.47
C LYS A 265 5.24 -10.99 -9.92
N ALA A 266 5.64 -9.76 -9.62
CA ALA A 266 6.96 -9.46 -9.08
C ALA A 266 7.14 -10.02 -7.66
N TYR A 267 6.15 -9.82 -6.78
CA TYR A 267 6.29 -10.10 -5.35
C TYR A 267 5.51 -11.34 -4.87
N GLY A 268 4.62 -11.88 -5.69
CA GLY A 268 3.74 -12.96 -5.27
C GLY A 268 4.39 -14.34 -5.17
N SER A 269 5.67 -14.47 -5.49
CA SER A 269 6.43 -15.72 -5.35
C SER A 269 7.19 -15.82 -4.03
N ASN A 270 7.32 -14.71 -3.31
CA ASN A 270 8.10 -14.64 -2.10
C ASN A 270 7.16 -14.97 -0.93
N GLU A 271 7.46 -16.06 -0.23
CA GLU A 271 6.93 -16.26 1.12
C GLU A 271 7.67 -15.26 2.02
N PHE A 272 6.93 -14.29 2.58
CA PHE A 272 7.46 -13.28 3.51
C PHE A 272 7.01 -13.59 4.93
#